data_AF-A0A1Y4VJS7-F1
#
_entry.id   AF-A0A1Y4VJS7-F1
#
_cell.length_a   1.000
_cell.length_b   1.000
_cell.length_c   1.000
_cell.angle_alpha   90.00
_cell.angle_beta   90.00
_cell.angle_gamma   90.00
#
_symmetry.space_group_name_H-M   'P 1'
#
loop_
_entity.id
_entity.type
_entity.pdbx_description
1 polymer ?
#
loop_
_entity_poly.entity_id
_entity_poly.type
_entity_poly.pdbx_seq_one_letter_code
_entity_poly.pdbx_strand_id
1 'polypeptide(L)'
;MQKIKSKIKLYSFIIFPAIIIIALKFLMGKSVLKFNFEHMDTLISIIVTLIGILLTILTIYLSFPKNDKIVERMKKTKHNEILLKNIFFGICLLSLAVLLWMFSSYYEEIVILSVASFSNIIICSYYLYKLGKL
;
A
#
# COMPACT_ATOMS: atom_id res chain seq x y z
N MET A 1 -7.80 25.43 3.67
CA MET A 1 -6.86 24.43 3.08
C MET A 1 -6.34 23.37 4.05
N GLN A 2 -6.02 23.67 5.32
CA GLN A 2 -5.44 22.68 6.26
C GLN A 2 -6.37 21.47 6.56
N LYS A 3 -7.68 21.69 6.73
CA LYS A 3 -8.67 20.63 6.98
C LYS A 3 -8.76 19.61 5.83
N ILE A 4 -8.67 20.09 4.58
CA ILE A 4 -8.72 19.24 3.37
C ILE A 4 -7.44 18.41 3.26
N LYS A 5 -6.26 19.02 3.44
CA LYS A 5 -4.97 18.29 3.47
C LYS A 5 -4.94 17.21 4.54
N SER A 6 -5.51 17.48 5.72
CA SER A 6 -5.62 16.50 6.81
C SER A 6 -6.54 15.32 6.44
N LYS A 7 -7.70 15.57 5.83
CA LYS A 7 -8.60 14.51 5.35
C LYS A 7 -7.95 13.66 4.25
N ILE A 8 -7.28 14.27 3.27
CA ILE A 8 -6.58 13.54 2.20
C ILE A 8 -5.51 12.61 2.81
N LYS A 9 -4.76 13.09 3.80
CA LYS A 9 -3.78 12.25 4.51
C LYS A 9 -4.44 11.07 5.25
N LEU A 10 -5.61 11.27 5.83
CA LEU A 10 -6.35 10.24 6.56
C LEU A 10 -6.86 9.12 5.64
N TYR A 11 -7.32 9.49 4.45
CA TYR A 11 -7.86 8.56 3.44
C TYR A 11 -6.85 8.18 2.36
N SER A 12 -5.56 8.47 2.60
CA SER A 12 -4.47 8.20 1.65
C SER A 12 -4.42 6.74 1.20
N PHE A 13 -4.81 5.82 2.09
CA PHE A 13 -4.85 4.40 1.84
C PHE A 13 -5.76 3.97 0.68
N ILE A 14 -6.81 4.74 0.36
CA ILE A 14 -7.67 4.51 -0.80
C ILE A 14 -7.37 5.51 -1.92
N ILE A 15 -7.17 6.79 -1.56
CA ILE A 15 -7.05 7.87 -2.55
C ILE A 15 -5.87 7.63 -3.48
N PHE A 16 -4.68 7.30 -2.96
CA PHE A 16 -3.49 7.13 -3.80
C PHE A 16 -3.56 5.87 -4.67
N PRO A 17 -3.92 4.68 -4.14
CA PRO A 17 -4.15 3.51 -4.99
C PRO A 17 -5.21 3.75 -6.06
N ALA A 18 -6.33 4.40 -5.74
CA ALA A 18 -7.39 4.68 -6.71
C ALA A 18 -6.92 5.58 -7.86
N ILE A 19 -6.13 6.63 -7.57
CA ILE A 19 -5.55 7.49 -8.60
C ILE A 19 -4.64 6.68 -9.52
N ILE A 20 -3.79 5.81 -8.97
CA ILE A 20 -2.89 4.96 -9.75
C ILE A 20 -3.68 3.99 -10.63
N ILE A 21 -4.72 3.35 -10.08
CA ILE A 21 -5.60 2.43 -10.84
C ILE A 21 -6.23 3.15 -12.03
N ILE A 22 -6.80 4.35 -11.80
CA ILE A 22 -7.44 5.13 -12.86
C ILE A 22 -6.42 5.54 -13.93
N ALA A 23 -5.24 6.00 -13.51
CA ALA A 23 -4.17 6.41 -14.42
C ALA A 23 -3.68 5.24 -15.29
N LEU A 24 -3.43 4.07 -14.67
CA LEU A 24 -2.97 2.89 -15.40
C LEU A 24 -4.02 2.37 -16.37
N LYS A 25 -5.29 2.26 -15.95
CA LYS A 25 -6.38 1.86 -16.85
C LYS A 25 -6.50 2.79 -18.05
N PHE A 26 -6.38 4.11 -17.83
CA PHE A 26 -6.42 5.08 -18.92
C PHE A 26 -5.23 4.94 -19.88
N LEU A 27 -4.02 4.73 -19.37
CA LEU A 27 -2.81 4.58 -20.19
C LEU A 27 -2.79 3.25 -20.97
N MET A 28 -3.25 2.16 -20.36
CA MET A 28 -3.38 0.85 -21.01
C MET A 28 -4.47 0.87 -22.09
N GLY A 29 -5.62 1.49 -21.82
CA GLY A 29 -6.68 1.66 -22.81
C GLY A 29 -6.26 2.47 -24.04
N LYS A 30 -5.25 3.35 -23.91
CA LYS A 30 -4.64 4.07 -25.04
C LYS A 30 -3.49 3.31 -25.70
N SER A 31 -3.20 2.08 -25.30
CA SER A 31 -2.07 1.26 -25.77
C SER A 31 -0.68 1.91 -25.60
N VAL A 32 -0.57 2.93 -24.74
CA VAL A 32 0.69 3.62 -24.41
C VAL A 32 1.59 2.71 -23.57
N LEU A 33 0.98 1.91 -22.70
CA LEU A 33 1.65 0.88 -21.91
C LEU A 33 1.25 -0.49 -22.46
N LYS A 34 2.24 -1.24 -22.96
CA LYS A 34 2.09 -2.66 -23.32
C LYS A 34 2.92 -3.47 -22.35
N PHE A 35 2.27 -4.38 -21.64
CA PHE A 35 2.94 -5.28 -20.72
C PHE A 35 3.16 -6.64 -21.38
N ASN A 36 4.37 -7.18 -21.21
CA ASN A 36 4.64 -8.58 -21.49
C ASN A 36 4.36 -9.37 -20.21
N PHE A 37 3.54 -10.42 -20.33
CA PHE A 37 3.11 -11.24 -19.20
C PHE A 37 3.90 -12.55 -19.03
N GLU A 38 4.98 -12.74 -19.82
CA GLU A 38 5.86 -13.91 -19.74
C GLU A 38 6.50 -14.15 -18.36
N HIS A 39 6.66 -13.09 -17.55
CA HIS A 39 7.29 -13.17 -16.23
C HIS A 39 6.31 -12.96 -15.06
N MET A 40 5.06 -13.40 -15.22
CA MET A 40 4.04 -13.28 -14.18
C MET A 40 4.42 -13.96 -12.87
N ASP A 41 5.04 -15.15 -12.91
CA ASP A 41 5.46 -15.85 -11.69
C ASP A 41 6.51 -15.07 -10.89
N THR A 42 7.38 -14.32 -11.58
CA THR A 42 8.31 -13.39 -10.94
C THR A 42 7.57 -12.25 -10.26
N LEU A 43 6.56 -11.67 -10.93
CA LEU A 43 5.73 -10.62 -10.33
C LEU A 43 5.00 -11.14 -9.08
N ILE A 44 4.43 -12.35 -9.11
CA ILE A 44 3.78 -12.96 -7.94
C ILE A 44 4.76 -13.17 -6.79
N SER A 45 5.97 -13.64 -7.08
CA SER A 45 7.03 -13.78 -6.08
C SER A 45 7.38 -12.44 -5.41
N ILE A 46 7.42 -11.35 -6.19
CA ILE A 46 7.60 -9.99 -5.68
C ILE A 46 6.40 -9.59 -4.82
N ILE A 47 5.15 -9.81 -5.27
CA ILE A 47 3.93 -9.49 -4.52
C ILE A 47 3.93 -10.14 -3.14
N VAL A 48 4.25 -11.44 -3.06
CA VAL A 48 4.32 -12.17 -1.78
C VAL A 48 5.41 -11.58 -0.87
N THR A 49 6.55 -11.20 -1.43
CA THR A 49 7.62 -10.51 -0.69
C THR A 49 7.16 -9.15 -0.15
N LEU A 50 6.41 -8.37 -0.93
CA LEU A 50 5.85 -7.09 -0.50
C LEU A 50 4.81 -7.23 0.62
N ILE A 51 3.99 -8.29 0.59
CA ILE A 51 3.10 -8.64 1.71
C ILE A 51 3.94 -8.88 2.98
N GLY A 52 5.02 -9.66 2.86
CA GLY A 52 5.97 -9.90 3.94
C GLY A 52 6.53 -8.59 4.53
N ILE A 53 6.96 -7.67 3.67
CA ILE A 53 7.45 -6.34 4.10
C ILE A 53 6.38 -5.56 4.87
N LEU A 54 5.13 -5.53 4.40
CA LEU A 54 4.04 -4.85 5.12
C LEU A 54 3.77 -5.47 6.49
N LEU A 55 3.84 -6.81 6.59
CA LEU A 55 3.74 -7.52 7.87
C LEU A 55 4.93 -7.21 8.79
N THR A 56 6.15 -7.10 8.26
CA THR A 56 7.32 -6.67 9.04
C THR A 56 7.14 -5.26 9.59
N ILE A 57 6.66 -4.31 8.76
CA ILE A 57 6.37 -2.94 9.20
C ILE A 57 5.32 -2.96 10.33
N LEU A 58 4.28 -3.79 10.21
CA LEU A 58 3.26 -3.95 11.24
C LEU A 58 3.86 -4.49 12.54
N THR A 59 4.69 -5.52 12.47
CA THR A 59 5.34 -6.12 13.63
C THR A 59 6.26 -5.12 14.34
N ILE A 60 7.07 -4.37 13.60
CA ILE A 60 7.90 -3.30 14.16
C ILE A 60 7.00 -2.29 14.89
N TYR A 61 5.93 -1.84 14.24
CA TYR A 61 4.98 -0.91 14.86
C TYR A 61 4.37 -1.47 16.17
N LEU A 62 3.98 -2.74 16.19
CA LEU A 62 3.36 -3.39 17.35
C LEU A 62 4.35 -3.69 18.48
N SER A 63 5.65 -3.79 18.18
CA SER A 63 6.69 -4.00 19.20
C SER A 63 6.94 -2.77 20.09
N PHE A 64 6.50 -1.57 19.69
CA PHE A 64 6.66 -0.38 20.53
C PHE A 64 5.75 -0.46 21.77
N PRO A 65 6.27 -0.15 22.98
CA PRO A 65 5.48 -0.21 24.20
C PRO A 65 4.30 0.78 24.15
N LYS A 66 3.11 0.34 24.57
CA LYS A 66 1.87 1.14 24.48
C LYS A 66 1.92 2.45 25.31
N ASN A 67 2.76 2.48 26.34
CA ASN A 67 2.99 3.63 27.22
C ASN A 67 4.15 4.52 26.76
N ASP A 68 4.74 4.22 25.60
CA ASP A 68 5.76 5.07 25.01
C ASP A 68 5.15 6.41 24.61
N LYS A 69 5.82 7.51 24.99
CA LYS A 69 5.41 8.88 24.65
C LYS A 69 5.26 9.04 23.13
N ILE A 70 6.01 8.27 22.35
CA ILE A 70 5.96 8.27 20.90
C ILE A 70 4.65 7.65 20.37
N VAL A 71 4.25 6.48 20.88
CA VAL A 71 3.01 5.80 20.50
C VAL A 71 1.79 6.63 20.91
N GLU A 72 1.84 7.25 22.08
CA GLU A 72 0.76 8.12 22.57
C GLU A 72 0.61 9.39 21.70
N ARG A 73 1.72 10.00 21.28
CA ARG A 73 1.71 11.13 20.32
C ARG A 73 1.19 10.71 18.94
N MET A 74 1.53 9.52 18.45
CA MET A 74 1.00 9.00 17.18
C MET A 74 -0.50 8.76 17.20
N LYS A 75 -1.04 8.29 18.34
CA LYS A 75 -2.49 8.18 18.54
C LYS A 75 -3.15 9.56 18.55
N LYS A 76 -2.59 10.54 19.29
CA LYS A 76 -3.11 11.91 19.34
C LYS A 76 -3.12 12.62 17.98
N THR A 77 -2.15 12.31 17.11
CA THR A 77 -2.01 12.93 15.77
C THR A 77 -2.68 12.16 14.63
N LYS A 78 -3.37 11.05 14.93
CA LYS A 78 -3.96 10.12 13.94
C LYS A 78 -2.97 9.50 12.95
N HIS A 79 -1.66 9.67 13.15
CA HIS A 79 -0.63 9.07 12.30
C HIS A 79 -0.61 7.55 12.40
N ASN A 80 -0.92 7.00 13.58
CA ASN A 80 -1.11 5.57 13.76
C ASN A 80 -2.23 5.02 12.86
N GLU A 81 -3.38 5.70 12.86
CA GLU A 81 -4.53 5.30 12.06
C GLU A 81 -4.19 5.29 10.56
N ILE A 82 -3.41 6.26 10.09
CA ILE A 82 -2.95 6.33 8.70
C ILE A 82 -2.03 5.15 8.37
N LEU A 83 -1.04 4.87 9.24
CA LEU A 83 -0.11 3.76 9.05
C LEU A 83 -0.86 2.43 8.98
N LEU A 84 -1.67 2.10 9.99
CA LEU A 84 -2.39 0.83 10.05
C LEU A 84 -3.36 0.65 8.88
N LYS A 85 -4.08 1.70 8.48
CA LYS A 85 -4.97 1.64 7.31
C LYS A 85 -4.21 1.38 6.02
N ASN A 86 -3.05 2.00 5.82
CA ASN A 86 -2.22 1.75 4.64
C ASN A 86 -1.62 0.35 4.64
N ILE A 87 -1.15 -0.15 5.79
CA ILE A 87 -0.66 -1.53 5.91
C ILE A 87 -1.78 -2.50 5.53
N PHE A 88 -2.94 -2.37 6.18
CA PHE A 88 -4.07 -3.25 5.96
C PHE A 88 -4.53 -3.24 4.50
N PHE A 89 -4.74 -2.05 3.93
CA PHE A 89 -5.21 -1.92 2.55
C PHE A 89 -4.18 -2.39 1.52
N GLY A 90 -2.89 -2.12 1.76
CA GLY A 90 -1.81 -2.64 0.93
C GLY A 90 -1.77 -4.17 0.91
N ILE A 91 -1.91 -4.81 2.08
CA ILE A 91 -2.04 -6.27 2.18
C ILE A 91 -3.27 -6.74 1.42
N CYS A 92 -4.45 -6.12 1.62
CA CYS A 92 -5.66 -6.51 0.89
C CYS A 92 -5.50 -6.44 -0.64
N LEU A 93 -4.88 -5.38 -1.17
CA LEU A 93 -4.65 -5.23 -2.61
C LEU A 93 -3.70 -6.31 -3.15
N LEU A 94 -2.57 -6.54 -2.47
CA LEU A 94 -1.60 -7.55 -2.87
C LEU A 94 -2.17 -8.96 -2.75
N SER A 95 -2.89 -9.26 -1.67
CA SER A 95 -3.60 -10.54 -1.51
C SER A 95 -4.65 -10.75 -2.59
N LEU A 96 -5.39 -9.72 -2.98
CA LEU A 96 -6.33 -9.81 -4.10
C LEU A 96 -5.62 -10.10 -5.42
N ALA A 97 -4.43 -9.51 -5.66
CA ALA A 97 -3.62 -9.82 -6.84
C ALA A 97 -3.16 -11.29 -6.86
N VAL A 98 -2.74 -11.85 -5.72
CA VAL A 98 -2.42 -13.28 -5.61
C VAL A 98 -3.65 -14.15 -5.87
N LEU A 99 -4.81 -13.79 -5.31
CA LEU A 99 -6.05 -14.53 -5.54
C LEU A 99 -6.47 -14.49 -7.02
N LEU A 100 -6.36 -13.34 -7.67
CA LEU A 100 -6.62 -13.24 -9.11
C LEU A 100 -5.69 -14.15 -9.90
N TRP A 101 -4.39 -14.19 -9.57
CA TRP A 101 -3.46 -15.11 -10.23
C TRP A 101 -3.82 -16.59 -10.02
N MET A 102 -4.27 -16.97 -8.82
CA MET A 102 -4.63 -18.36 -8.50
C MET A 102 -5.89 -18.83 -9.23
N PHE A 103 -6.88 -17.95 -9.41
CA PHE A 103 -8.21 -18.33 -9.88
C PHE A 103 -8.58 -17.77 -11.26
N SER A 104 -7.72 -16.94 -11.88
CA SER A 104 -8.01 -16.27 -13.14
C SER A 104 -6.75 -15.91 -13.94
N SER A 105 -6.92 -15.55 -15.21
CA SER A 105 -5.85 -15.05 -16.08
C SER A 105 -5.92 -13.53 -16.30
N TYR A 106 -6.47 -12.80 -15.33
CA TYR A 106 -6.60 -11.33 -15.35
C TYR A 106 -5.26 -10.63 -15.06
N TYR A 107 -4.29 -10.83 -15.95
CA TYR A 107 -2.91 -10.37 -15.81
C TYR A 107 -2.77 -8.86 -15.75
N GLU A 108 -3.62 -8.12 -16.48
CA GLU A 108 -3.64 -6.66 -16.43
C GLU A 108 -4.03 -6.16 -15.04
N GLU A 109 -5.07 -6.75 -14.46
CA GLU A 109 -5.57 -6.42 -13.13
C GLU A 109 -4.54 -6.74 -12.05
N ILE A 110 -3.82 -7.86 -12.17
CA ILE A 110 -2.73 -8.23 -11.27
C ILE A 110 -1.64 -7.15 -11.28
N VAL A 111 -1.22 -6.69 -12.47
CA VAL A 111 -0.23 -5.62 -12.59
C VAL A 111 -0.75 -4.31 -11.98
N ILE A 112 -1.99 -3.93 -12.30
CA ILE A 112 -2.60 -2.70 -11.79
C ILE A 112 -2.68 -2.70 -10.26
N LEU A 113 -3.17 -3.78 -9.65
CA LEU A 113 -3.27 -3.91 -8.20
C LEU A 113 -1.89 -3.87 -7.54
N SER A 114 -0.90 -4.55 -8.15
CA SER A 114 0.48 -4.56 -7.69
C SER A 114 1.06 -3.15 -7.67
N VAL A 115 1.00 -2.42 -8.79
CA VAL A 115 1.52 -1.04 -8.89
C VAL A 115 0.77 -0.08 -7.96
N ALA A 116 -0.56 -0.21 -7.84
CA ALA A 116 -1.35 0.61 -6.93
C ALA A 116 -0.93 0.43 -5.45
N SER A 117 -0.65 -0.82 -5.04
CA SER A 117 -0.24 -1.15 -3.68
C SER A 117 1.11 -0.53 -3.26
N PHE A 118 2.01 -0.24 -4.22
CA PHE A 118 3.27 0.44 -3.91
C PHE A 118 3.05 1.80 -3.25
N SER A 119 1.96 2.49 -3.58
CA SER A 119 1.63 3.75 -2.90
C SER A 119 1.38 3.56 -1.40
N ASN A 120 0.68 2.49 -1.02
CA ASN A 120 0.50 2.14 0.39
C ASN A 120 1.84 1.82 1.06
N ILE A 121 2.71 1.07 0.39
CA ILE A 121 4.05 0.72 0.92
C ILE A 121 4.89 1.98 1.13
N ILE A 122 4.94 2.88 0.15
CA ILE A 122 5.69 4.16 0.25
C ILE A 122 5.17 4.99 1.44
N ILE A 123 3.84 5.08 1.60
CA ILE A 123 3.24 5.80 2.73
C ILE A 123 3.59 5.13 4.06
N CYS A 124 3.53 3.81 4.14
CA CYS A 124 3.90 3.05 5.34
C CYS A 124 5.36 3.31 5.73
N SER A 125 6.28 3.20 4.77
CA SER A 125 7.71 3.45 4.97
C SER A 125 7.97 4.88 5.47
N TYR A 126 7.27 5.89 4.92
CA TYR A 126 7.37 7.27 5.40
C TYR A 126 6.94 7.41 6.87
N TYR A 127 5.82 6.81 7.25
CA TYR A 127 5.32 6.90 8.63
C TYR A 127 6.16 6.08 9.60
N LEU A 128 6.71 4.95 9.18
CA LEU A 128 7.66 4.17 9.97
C LEU A 128 8.97 4.94 10.20
N TYR A 129 9.50 5.60 9.16
CA TYR A 129 10.69 6.46 9.31
C TYR A 129 10.43 7.62 10.27
N LYS A 130 9.26 8.26 10.16
CA LYS A 130 8.85 9.32 11.07
C LYS A 130 8.72 8.82 12.52
N LEU A 131 8.30 7.57 12.70
CA LEU A 131 8.25 6.91 14.00
C LEU A 131 9.65 6.70 14.60
N GLY A 132 10.61 6.23 13.81
CA GLY A 132 12.00 6.01 14.27
C GLY A 132 12.80 7.28 14.54
N LYS A 133 12.32 8.45 14.08
CA LYS A 133 12.93 9.77 14.35
C LYS A 133 12.32 10.52 15.54
N LEU A 134 11.20 10.04 16.08
CA LEU A 134 10.49 10.65 17.21
C LEU A 134 10.98 10.09 18.55
#